data_AF-A0A2R5FCY8-F1
#
_entry.id   AF-A0A2R5FCY8-F1
#
_cell.length_a   1.000
_cell.length_b   1.000
_cell.length_c   1.000
_cell.angle_alpha   90.00
_cell.angle_beta   90.00
_cell.angle_gamma   90.00
#
_symmetry.space_group_name_H-M   'P 1'
#
loop_
_entity.id
_entity.type
_entity.pdbx_description
1 polymer ?
#
loop_
_entity_poly.entity_id
_entity_poly.type
_entity_poly.pdbx_seq_one_letter_code
_entity_poly.pdbx_strand_id
1 'polypeptide(L)'
;PDCELLITGHAIASAVPKEAFTALLDIVRAHFERDTAAEQERQLQLRLDAALREHGLDPTTQNHISTIQNEVLTMSCPRCPVVFAAFDGCCALKCGTCPCYFCAWCLKDTGDDSDACHRHVARCKNKPAGEEDPFFSDFVVVQQAWARLRAQRLRDYMAMRVEDAGIRANVQNRLRPLLTPDIVGDNFRFE
;
A
#
# COMPACT_ATOMS: atom_id res chain seq x y z
N PRO A 1 42.72 -27.33 9.80
CA PRO A 1 42.65 -28.78 10.09
C PRO A 1 41.40 -29.34 9.40
N ASP A 2 41.60 -29.92 8.22
CA ASP A 2 40.58 -30.64 7.48
C ASP A 2 40.25 -31.91 8.26
N CYS A 3 39.12 -31.90 8.97
CA CYS A 3 38.65 -33.06 9.70
C CYS A 3 37.81 -33.92 8.75
N GLU A 4 38.48 -34.72 7.91
CA GLU A 4 37.87 -35.79 7.10
C GLU A 4 37.57 -37.07 7.91
N LEU A 5 37.65 -37.00 9.24
CA LEU A 5 37.46 -38.15 10.12
C LEU A 5 35.96 -38.47 10.24
N LEU A 6 35.46 -39.27 9.31
CA LEU A 6 34.11 -39.84 9.34
C LEU A 6 34.01 -40.89 10.45
N ILE A 7 33.57 -40.47 11.63
CA ILE A 7 33.23 -41.40 12.72
C ILE A 7 31.86 -42.02 12.41
N THR A 8 31.84 -43.33 12.18
CA THR A 8 30.60 -44.05 11.90
C THR A 8 29.74 -44.21 13.15
N GLY A 9 28.42 -44.26 12.99
CA GLY A 9 27.50 -44.50 14.12
C GLY A 9 27.81 -45.79 14.89
N HIS A 10 28.33 -46.82 14.21
CA HIS A 10 28.76 -48.07 14.84
C HIS A 10 29.98 -47.90 15.76
N ALA A 11 30.97 -47.09 15.35
CA ALA A 11 32.12 -46.80 16.17
C ALA A 11 31.72 -46.04 17.45
N ILE A 12 30.78 -45.10 17.33
CA ILE A 12 30.23 -44.37 18.49
C ILE A 12 29.47 -45.34 19.41
N ALA A 13 28.57 -46.16 18.86
CA ALA A 13 27.78 -47.12 19.62
C ALA A 13 28.63 -48.11 20.44
N SER A 14 29.81 -48.47 19.93
CA SER A 14 30.74 -49.40 20.58
C SER A 14 31.63 -48.72 21.63
N ALA A 15 31.75 -47.39 21.59
CA ALA A 15 32.66 -46.62 22.43
C ALA A 15 31.97 -45.86 23.58
N VAL A 16 30.64 -45.72 23.54
CA VAL A 16 29.87 -44.97 24.54
C VAL A 16 28.82 -45.82 25.24
N PRO A 17 28.41 -45.49 26.48
CA PRO A 17 27.30 -46.17 27.15
C PRO A 17 26.01 -46.11 26.33
N LYS A 18 25.18 -47.15 26.45
CA LYS A 18 23.95 -47.29 25.66
C LYS A 18 23.00 -46.11 25.84
N GLU A 19 22.92 -45.57 27.05
CA GLU A 19 22.10 -44.41 27.41
C GLU A 19 22.57 -43.15 26.66
N ALA A 20 23.89 -42.96 26.58
CA ALA A 20 24.49 -41.83 25.87
C ALA A 20 24.32 -41.95 24.35
N PHE A 21 24.44 -43.17 23.80
CA PHE A 21 24.18 -43.41 22.38
C PHE A 21 22.70 -43.19 22.02
N THR A 22 21.78 -43.59 22.90
CA THR A 22 20.33 -43.36 22.70
C THR A 22 20.01 -41.87 22.68
N ALA A 23 20.57 -41.11 23.63
CA ALA A 23 20.41 -39.65 23.66
C ALA A 23 20.97 -38.99 22.39
N LEU A 24 22.11 -39.47 21.87
CA LEU A 24 22.65 -39.00 20.59
C LEU A 24 21.69 -39.26 19.43
N LEU A 25 21.10 -40.46 19.35
CA LEU A 25 20.15 -40.80 18.29
C LEU A 25 18.90 -39.90 18.33
N ASP A 26 18.40 -39.58 19.53
CA ASP A 26 17.26 -38.68 19.69
C ASP A 26 17.60 -37.25 19.22
N ILE A 27 18.79 -36.74 19.55
CA ILE A 27 19.27 -35.43 19.08
C ILE A 27 19.40 -35.41 17.55
N VAL A 28 20.01 -36.45 16.99
CA VAL A 28 20.21 -36.57 15.54
C VAL A 28 18.86 -36.65 14.82
N ARG A 29 17.91 -37.44 15.33
CA ARG A 29 16.55 -37.53 14.78
C ARG A 29 15.85 -36.17 14.81
N ALA A 30 15.86 -35.48 15.95
CA ALA A 30 15.24 -34.17 16.09
C ALA A 30 15.87 -33.12 15.14
N HIS A 31 17.19 -33.20 14.92
CA HIS A 31 17.88 -32.33 13.97
C HIS A 31 17.41 -32.60 12.54
N PHE A 32 17.38 -33.87 12.10
CA PHE A 32 16.92 -34.24 10.77
C PHE A 32 15.44 -33.88 10.54
N GLU A 33 14.57 -34.10 11.53
CA GLU A 33 13.16 -33.74 11.44
C GLU A 33 12.97 -32.23 11.26
N ARG A 34 13.70 -31.42 12.04
CA ARG A 34 13.68 -29.96 11.92
C ARG A 34 14.22 -29.47 10.58
N ASP A 35 15.33 -30.03 10.10
CA ASP A 35 15.91 -29.65 8.81
C ASP A 35 14.97 -30.02 7.65
N THR A 36 14.35 -31.21 7.73
CA THR A 36 13.38 -31.67 6.74
C THR A 36 12.15 -30.78 6.74
N ALA A 37 11.63 -30.41 7.92
CA ALA A 37 10.49 -29.50 8.04
C ALA A 37 10.81 -28.10 7.49
N ALA A 38 12.01 -27.57 7.78
CA ALA A 38 12.45 -26.27 7.27
C ALA A 38 12.59 -26.27 5.74
N GLU A 39 13.13 -27.33 5.15
CA GLU A 39 13.23 -27.45 3.69
C GLU A 39 11.86 -27.63 3.04
N GLN A 40 10.95 -28.40 3.65
CA GLN A 40 9.58 -28.55 3.17
C GLN A 40 8.81 -27.22 3.16
N GLU A 41 8.91 -26.45 4.24
CA GLU A 41 8.32 -25.12 4.34
C GLU A 41 8.87 -24.18 3.27
N ARG A 42 10.21 -24.18 3.09
CA ARG A 42 10.87 -23.39 2.05
C ARG A 42 10.39 -23.77 0.65
N GLN A 43 10.22 -25.06 0.37
CA GLN A 43 9.70 -25.54 -0.92
C GLN A 43 8.23 -25.17 -1.13
N LEU A 44 7.41 -25.25 -0.08
CA LEU A 44 6.01 -24.82 -0.13
C LEU A 44 5.92 -23.33 -0.46
N GLN A 45 6.71 -22.51 0.23
CA GLN A 45 6.74 -21.06 0.05
C GLN A 45 7.15 -20.69 -1.38
N LEU A 46 8.20 -21.31 -1.92
CA LEU A 46 8.62 -21.10 -3.32
C LEU A 46 7.53 -21.49 -4.33
N ARG A 47 6.81 -22.58 -4.09
CA ARG A 47 5.69 -23.01 -4.96
C ARG A 47 4.52 -22.04 -4.88
N LEU A 48 4.19 -21.56 -3.69
CA LEU A 48 3.14 -20.56 -3.51
C LEU A 48 3.52 -19.25 -4.22
N ASP A 49 4.74 -18.75 -4.05
CA ASP A 49 5.22 -17.55 -4.71
C ASP A 49 5.26 -17.69 -6.24
N ALA A 50 5.59 -18.88 -6.74
CA ALA A 50 5.55 -19.17 -8.18
C ALA A 50 4.10 -19.17 -8.70
N ALA A 51 3.18 -19.85 -8.01
CA ALA A 51 1.76 -19.90 -8.38
C ALA A 51 1.09 -18.52 -8.30
N LEU A 52 1.40 -17.73 -7.27
CA LEU A 52 0.92 -16.36 -7.13
C LEU A 52 1.41 -15.50 -8.29
N ARG A 53 2.68 -15.61 -8.69
CA ARG A 53 3.22 -14.92 -9.86
C ARG A 53 2.55 -15.37 -11.16
N GLU A 54 2.36 -16.67 -11.36
CA GLU A 54 1.68 -17.24 -12.53
C GLU A 54 0.24 -16.73 -12.66
N HIS A 55 -0.48 -16.61 -11.55
CA HIS A 55 -1.83 -16.06 -11.51
C HIS A 55 -1.90 -14.52 -11.43
N GLY A 56 -0.76 -13.82 -11.52
CA GLY A 56 -0.71 -12.34 -11.46
C GLY A 56 -1.08 -11.76 -10.09
N LEU A 57 -1.06 -12.59 -9.04
CA LEU A 57 -1.31 -12.26 -7.64
C LEU A 57 -0.01 -12.00 -6.89
N ASP A 58 0.94 -11.30 -7.52
CA ASP A 58 2.14 -10.82 -6.84
C ASP A 58 1.75 -9.96 -5.62
N PRO A 59 2.17 -10.33 -4.40
CA PRO A 59 1.82 -9.62 -3.17
C PRO A 59 2.24 -8.15 -3.20
N THR A 60 3.36 -7.83 -3.87
CA THR A 60 3.88 -6.46 -3.95
C THR A 60 2.94 -5.56 -4.74
N THR A 61 2.54 -5.99 -5.93
CA THR A 61 1.54 -5.35 -6.79
C THR A 61 0.22 -5.21 -6.06
N GLN A 62 -0.23 -6.25 -5.37
CA GLN A 62 -1.49 -6.22 -4.63
C GLN A 62 -1.45 -5.21 -3.47
N ASN A 63 -0.33 -5.10 -2.76
CA ASN A 63 -0.14 -4.10 -1.71
C ASN A 63 -0.21 -2.68 -2.27
N HIS A 64 0.50 -2.39 -3.39
CA HIS A 64 0.42 -1.09 -4.05
C HIS A 64 -1.01 -0.75 -4.50
N ILE A 65 -1.72 -1.69 -5.11
CA ILE A 65 -3.13 -1.48 -5.52
C ILE A 65 -3.99 -1.14 -4.31
N SER A 66 -3.80 -1.86 -3.19
CA SER A 66 -4.56 -1.63 -1.97
C SER A 66 -4.29 -0.24 -1.38
N THR A 67 -3.02 0.18 -1.31
CA THR A 67 -2.66 1.55 -0.90
C THR A 67 -3.24 2.59 -1.85
N ILE A 68 -3.19 2.36 -3.16
CA ILE A 68 -3.72 3.30 -4.15
C ILE A 68 -5.23 3.48 -3.96
N GLN A 69 -5.97 2.38 -3.80
CA GLN A 69 -7.42 2.43 -3.60
C GLN A 69 -7.81 3.07 -2.27
N ASN A 70 -7.11 2.76 -1.19
CA ASN A 70 -7.51 3.16 0.16
C ASN A 70 -7.00 4.55 0.55
N GLU A 71 -5.88 5.01 0.01
CA GLU A 71 -5.20 6.24 0.47
C GLU A 71 -5.00 7.27 -0.66
N VAL A 72 -4.63 6.83 -1.85
CA VAL A 72 -4.26 7.76 -2.95
C VAL A 72 -5.50 8.30 -3.65
N LEU A 73 -6.46 7.42 -3.97
CA LEU A 73 -7.70 7.75 -4.66
C LEU A 73 -8.84 8.10 -3.70
N THR A 74 -8.70 7.79 -2.41
CA THR A 74 -9.71 8.12 -1.40
C THR A 74 -9.69 9.60 -1.06
N MET A 75 -10.87 10.20 -1.02
CA MET A 75 -11.07 11.56 -0.56
C MET A 75 -11.37 11.56 0.95
N SER A 76 -10.32 11.68 1.76
CA SER A 76 -10.40 11.64 3.22
C SER A 76 -9.89 12.92 3.89
N CYS A 77 -10.28 13.10 5.14
CA CYS A 77 -9.72 14.15 5.99
C CYS A 77 -8.18 14.07 6.04
N PRO A 78 -7.45 15.20 5.99
CA PRO A 78 -5.99 15.18 6.05
C PRO A 78 -5.41 14.79 7.42
N ARG A 79 -6.24 14.72 8.48
CA ARG A 79 -5.82 14.34 9.84
C ARG A 79 -6.27 12.96 10.30
N CYS A 80 -7.34 12.42 9.71
CA CYS A 80 -7.94 11.17 10.17
C CYS A 80 -8.47 10.37 8.97
N PRO A 81 -8.70 9.05 9.11
CA PRO A 81 -9.01 8.18 7.96
C PRO A 81 -10.46 8.33 7.44
N VAL A 82 -11.25 9.28 7.97
CA VAL A 82 -12.65 9.45 7.60
C VAL A 82 -12.78 10.01 6.19
N VAL A 83 -13.48 9.26 5.33
CA VAL A 83 -13.91 9.67 3.99
C VAL A 83 -15.02 10.70 4.12
N PHE A 84 -14.94 11.80 3.38
CA PHE A 84 -16.02 12.79 3.34
C PHE A 84 -16.87 12.56 2.09
N ALA A 85 -18.18 12.40 2.28
CA ALA A 85 -19.12 12.03 1.21
C ALA A 85 -20.05 13.18 0.79
N ALA A 86 -20.18 14.22 1.62
CA ALA A 86 -21.14 15.29 1.39
C ALA A 86 -20.42 16.61 1.11
N PHE A 87 -20.71 17.18 -0.05
CA PHE A 87 -20.41 18.56 -0.37
C PHE A 87 -21.73 19.34 -0.28
N ASP A 88 -21.78 20.33 0.60
CA ASP A 88 -22.97 21.14 0.91
C ASP A 88 -22.94 22.52 0.23
N GLY A 89 -22.02 22.70 -0.73
CA GLY A 89 -21.82 23.96 -1.44
C GLY A 89 -20.61 24.74 -0.95
N CYS A 90 -20.16 24.55 0.31
CA CYS A 90 -19.02 25.29 0.85
C CYS A 90 -17.69 24.57 0.56
N CYS A 91 -16.73 25.29 -0.03
CA CYS A 91 -15.40 24.77 -0.33
C CYS A 91 -14.44 24.78 0.87
N ALA A 92 -14.86 25.28 2.03
CA ALA A 92 -14.18 25.14 3.32
C ALA A 92 -14.76 23.95 4.08
N LEU A 93 -14.21 22.76 3.85
CA LEU A 93 -14.75 21.51 4.35
C LEU A 93 -14.43 21.32 5.83
N LYS A 94 -15.37 20.75 6.58
CA LYS A 94 -15.19 20.33 7.97
C LYS A 94 -15.23 18.80 8.07
N CYS A 95 -14.30 18.21 8.82
CA CYS A 95 -14.36 16.80 9.12
C CYS A 95 -15.55 16.48 10.05
N GLY A 96 -16.25 15.38 9.79
CA GLY A 96 -17.37 14.93 10.62
C GLY A 96 -16.98 14.31 11.96
N THR A 97 -15.69 14.01 12.18
CA THR A 97 -15.23 13.22 13.35
C THR A 97 -14.10 13.89 14.12
N CYS A 98 -13.34 14.80 13.52
CA CYS A 98 -12.29 15.55 14.19
C CYS A 98 -12.46 17.05 13.93
N PRO A 99 -11.80 17.95 14.69
CA PRO A 99 -12.01 19.39 14.55
C PRO A 99 -11.39 20.01 13.28
N CYS A 100 -10.78 19.20 12.41
CA CYS A 100 -10.09 19.66 11.20
C CYS A 100 -11.03 20.34 10.20
N TYR A 101 -10.60 21.51 9.74
CA TYR A 101 -11.08 22.14 8.52
C TYR A 101 -10.03 22.01 7.42
N PHE A 102 -10.48 21.81 6.18
CA PHE A 102 -9.60 21.62 5.03
C PHE A 102 -10.22 22.13 3.73
N CYS A 103 -9.37 22.51 2.80
CA CYS A 103 -9.78 23.12 1.54
C CYS A 103 -10.28 22.09 0.52
N ALA A 104 -11.45 22.28 -0.09
CA ALA A 104 -11.97 21.41 -1.15
C ALA A 104 -11.07 21.37 -2.40
N TRP A 105 -10.32 22.44 -2.68
CA TRP A 105 -9.48 22.56 -3.88
C TRP A 105 -8.13 21.84 -3.80
N CYS A 106 -7.60 21.65 -2.59
CA CYS A 106 -6.25 21.09 -2.39
C CYS A 106 -6.15 20.06 -1.26
N LEU A 107 -7.22 19.86 -0.49
CA LEU A 107 -7.30 19.04 0.72
C LEU A 107 -6.27 19.36 1.80
N LYS A 108 -5.69 20.57 1.76
CA LYS A 108 -4.77 21.02 2.80
C LYS A 108 -5.54 21.24 4.10
N ASP A 109 -5.01 20.68 5.18
CA ASP A 109 -5.39 20.98 6.55
C ASP A 109 -5.15 22.46 6.87
N THR A 110 -6.19 23.15 7.34
CA THR A 110 -6.16 24.57 7.66
C THR A 110 -6.32 24.86 9.15
N GLY A 111 -6.25 23.84 10.01
CA GLY A 111 -6.44 24.03 11.45
C GLY A 111 -7.85 23.67 11.91
N ASP A 112 -8.21 24.23 13.06
CA ASP A 112 -9.49 24.01 13.75
C ASP A 112 -10.40 25.24 13.65
N ASP A 113 -9.99 26.22 12.83
CA ASP A 113 -10.65 27.50 12.60
C ASP A 113 -11.30 27.52 11.21
N SER A 114 -12.62 27.68 11.20
CA SER A 114 -13.41 27.84 9.99
C SER A 114 -12.97 29.06 9.19
N ASP A 115 -12.66 30.19 9.84
CA ASP A 115 -12.31 31.42 9.13
C ASP A 115 -10.94 31.31 8.47
N ALA A 116 -10.00 30.59 9.09
CA ALA A 116 -8.72 30.25 8.49
C ALA A 116 -8.90 29.40 7.23
N CYS A 117 -9.83 28.44 7.25
CA CYS A 117 -10.17 27.64 6.09
C CYS A 117 -10.74 28.49 4.95
N HIS A 118 -11.73 29.34 5.25
CA HIS A 118 -12.31 30.25 4.26
C HIS A 118 -11.28 31.19 3.63
N ARG A 119 -10.39 31.79 4.43
CA ARG A 119 -9.28 32.63 3.92
C ARG A 119 -8.36 31.86 2.98
N HIS A 120 -8.10 30.58 3.27
CA HIS A 120 -7.32 29.72 2.38
C HIS A 120 -8.08 29.42 1.08
N VAL A 121 -9.34 29.01 1.17
CA VAL A 121 -10.19 28.65 0.01
C VAL A 121 -10.27 29.79 -0.99
N ALA A 122 -10.55 31.02 -0.51
CA ALA A 122 -10.67 32.22 -1.34
C ALA A 122 -9.39 32.57 -2.11
N ARG A 123 -8.22 32.11 -1.64
CA ARG A 123 -6.89 32.40 -2.21
C ARG A 123 -6.16 31.14 -2.67
N CYS A 124 -6.87 30.01 -2.74
CA CYS A 124 -6.23 28.73 -3.01
C CYS A 124 -5.72 28.70 -4.46
N LYS A 125 -4.44 28.40 -4.65
CA LYS A 125 -3.83 28.30 -5.99
C LYS A 125 -4.43 27.19 -6.86
N ASN A 126 -5.09 26.21 -6.23
CA ASN A 126 -5.74 25.10 -6.91
C ASN A 126 -7.22 25.36 -7.21
N LYS A 127 -7.75 26.53 -6.83
CA LYS A 127 -9.11 26.94 -7.21
C LYS A 127 -9.17 27.07 -8.74
N PRO A 128 -10.14 26.43 -9.43
CA PRO A 128 -10.25 26.53 -10.88
C PRO A 128 -10.40 27.98 -11.38
N ALA A 129 -9.77 28.27 -12.52
CA ALA A 129 -9.97 29.54 -13.21
C ALA A 129 -11.41 29.62 -13.73
N GLY A 130 -12.10 30.72 -13.44
CA GLY A 130 -13.53 30.93 -13.76
C GLY A 130 -14.46 30.89 -12.56
N GLU A 131 -14.00 30.37 -11.42
CA GLU A 131 -14.77 30.40 -10.18
C GLU A 131 -14.70 31.78 -9.52
N GLU A 132 -15.75 32.59 -9.67
CA GLU A 132 -15.82 33.95 -9.13
C GLU A 132 -16.11 33.96 -7.61
N ASP A 133 -17.01 33.08 -7.13
CA ASP A 133 -17.38 33.04 -5.72
C ASP A 133 -16.21 32.57 -4.85
N PRO A 134 -15.83 33.31 -3.79
CA PRO A 134 -14.67 32.98 -2.97
C PRO A 134 -14.81 31.71 -2.14
N PHE A 135 -16.03 31.23 -1.86
CA PHE A 135 -16.28 30.16 -0.88
C PHE A 135 -17.16 29.04 -1.41
N PHE A 136 -18.07 29.32 -2.34
CA PHE A 136 -19.04 28.38 -2.86
C PHE A 136 -18.71 27.95 -4.29
N SER A 137 -19.12 26.75 -4.68
CA SER A 137 -18.98 26.25 -6.04
C SER A 137 -19.98 25.13 -6.30
N ASP A 138 -20.26 24.85 -7.57
CA ASP A 138 -21.07 23.70 -7.95
C ASP A 138 -20.31 22.38 -7.71
N PHE A 139 -21.04 21.36 -7.25
CA PHE A 139 -20.43 20.06 -6.96
C PHE A 139 -19.72 19.44 -8.18
N VAL A 140 -20.21 19.71 -9.40
CA VAL A 140 -19.57 19.24 -10.64
C VAL A 140 -18.16 19.83 -10.79
N VAL A 141 -17.97 21.11 -10.47
CA VAL A 141 -16.67 21.77 -10.53
C VAL A 141 -15.73 21.21 -9.46
N VAL A 142 -16.24 21.01 -8.25
CA VAL A 142 -15.48 20.42 -7.14
C VAL A 142 -15.06 18.98 -7.45
N GLN A 143 -15.95 18.17 -8.04
CA GLN A 143 -15.61 16.82 -8.49
C GLN A 143 -14.49 16.81 -9.53
N GLN A 144 -14.52 17.74 -10.50
CA GLN A 144 -13.42 17.88 -11.46
C GLN A 144 -12.09 18.25 -10.77
N ALA A 145 -12.13 19.13 -9.77
CA ALA A 145 -10.95 19.45 -8.97
C ALA A 145 -10.42 18.22 -8.21
N TRP A 146 -11.31 17.42 -7.61
CA TRP A 146 -10.94 16.17 -6.93
C TRP A 146 -10.39 15.11 -7.87
N ALA A 147 -10.94 14.99 -9.09
CA ALA A 147 -10.41 14.11 -10.11
C ALA A 147 -8.97 14.50 -10.49
N ARG A 148 -8.70 15.80 -10.66
CA ARG A 148 -7.34 16.31 -10.91
C ARG A 148 -6.39 16.03 -9.75
N LEU A 149 -6.84 16.19 -8.50
CA LEU A 149 -6.03 15.88 -7.31
C LEU A 149 -5.68 14.39 -7.23
N ARG A 150 -6.67 13.50 -7.41
CA ARG A 150 -6.45 12.05 -7.40
C ARG A 150 -5.50 11.61 -8.52
N ALA A 151 -5.68 12.16 -9.72
CA ALA A 151 -4.77 11.96 -10.84
C ALA A 151 -3.33 12.36 -10.51
N GLN A 152 -3.13 13.53 -9.89
CA GLN A 152 -1.79 13.98 -9.49
C GLN A 152 -1.17 13.07 -8.43
N ARG A 153 -1.92 12.76 -7.37
CA ARG A 153 -1.46 11.87 -6.30
C ARG A 153 -1.11 10.47 -6.82
N LEU A 154 -1.89 9.96 -7.78
CA LEU A 154 -1.61 8.69 -8.42
C LEU A 154 -0.31 8.72 -9.23
N ARG A 155 -0.08 9.78 -10.02
CA ARG A 155 1.22 9.95 -10.72
C ARG A 155 2.37 10.01 -9.74
N ASP A 156 2.26 10.82 -8.70
CA ASP A 156 3.31 10.99 -7.69
C ASP A 156 3.61 9.66 -6.97
N TYR A 157 2.56 8.92 -6.58
CA TYR A 157 2.72 7.59 -5.95
C TYR A 157 3.41 6.61 -6.90
N MET A 158 2.96 6.52 -8.16
CA MET A 158 3.53 5.62 -9.16
C MET A 158 4.98 5.98 -9.51
N ALA A 159 5.35 7.26 -9.45
CA ALA A 159 6.70 7.72 -9.71
C ALA A 159 7.64 7.47 -8.51
N MET A 160 7.18 7.76 -7.29
CA MET A 160 8.01 7.83 -6.09
C MET A 160 7.99 6.57 -5.21
N ARG A 161 6.96 5.71 -5.33
CA ARG A 161 6.74 4.59 -4.41
C ARG A 161 6.79 3.22 -5.07
N VAL A 162 6.72 3.17 -6.40
CA VAL A 162 6.83 1.93 -7.17
C VAL A 162 8.10 1.98 -8.00
N GLU A 163 9.22 1.51 -7.43
CA GLU A 163 10.54 1.63 -8.05
C GLU A 163 10.72 0.66 -9.23
N ASP A 164 10.33 -0.60 -9.03
CA ASP A 164 10.48 -1.65 -10.04
C ASP A 164 9.55 -1.43 -11.25
N ALA A 165 10.14 -1.46 -12.46
CA ALA A 165 9.41 -1.19 -13.70
C ALA A 165 8.37 -2.26 -14.04
N GLY A 166 8.63 -3.53 -13.70
CA GLY A 166 7.70 -4.64 -13.91
C GLY A 166 6.50 -4.55 -12.99
N ILE A 167 6.73 -4.27 -11.70
CA ILE A 167 5.66 -4.01 -10.72
C ILE A 167 4.83 -2.80 -11.15
N ARG A 168 5.48 -1.72 -11.59
CA ARG A 168 4.79 -0.52 -12.08
C ARG A 168 3.87 -0.83 -13.25
N ALA A 169 4.33 -1.60 -14.24
CA ALA A 169 3.51 -2.04 -15.37
C ALA A 169 2.32 -2.91 -14.93
N ASN A 170 2.54 -3.84 -13.98
CA ASN A 170 1.47 -4.68 -13.44
C ASN A 170 0.40 -3.86 -12.70
N VAL A 171 0.81 -2.93 -11.85
CA VAL A 171 -0.10 -2.01 -11.15
C VAL A 171 -0.90 -1.18 -12.15
N GLN A 172 -0.25 -0.60 -13.17
CA GLN A 172 -0.93 0.17 -14.23
C GLN A 172 -1.97 -0.66 -14.97
N ASN A 173 -1.62 -1.88 -15.38
CA ASN A 173 -2.51 -2.75 -16.13
C ASN A 173 -3.75 -3.15 -15.31
N ARG A 174 -3.58 -3.42 -14.01
CA ARG A 174 -4.68 -3.80 -13.12
C ARG A 174 -5.56 -2.63 -12.71
N LEU A 175 -5.00 -1.42 -12.55
CA LEU A 175 -5.77 -0.23 -12.19
C LEU A 175 -6.50 0.39 -13.36
N ARG A 176 -5.92 0.39 -14.57
CA ARG A 176 -6.48 1.06 -15.75
C ARG A 176 -8.00 0.87 -15.95
N PRO A 177 -8.59 -0.34 -15.86
CA PRO A 177 -10.05 -0.51 -16.01
C PRO A 177 -10.89 0.14 -14.90
N LEU A 178 -10.28 0.44 -13.75
CA LEU A 178 -10.93 1.05 -12.59
C LEU A 178 -10.79 2.59 -12.56
N LEU A 179 -9.94 3.17 -13.41
CA LEU A 179 -9.67 4.62 -13.44
C LEU A 179 -10.62 5.30 -14.43
N THR A 180 -11.87 5.43 -14.04
CA THR A 180 -12.90 6.09 -14.84
C THR A 180 -12.72 7.62 -14.87
N PRO A 181 -13.32 8.33 -15.84
CA PRO A 181 -13.16 9.79 -15.96
C PRO A 181 -13.62 10.58 -14.74
N ASP A 182 -14.64 10.11 -14.01
CA ASP A 182 -15.07 10.72 -12.76
C ASP A 182 -14.03 10.56 -11.62
N ILE A 183 -13.11 9.59 -11.73
CA ILE A 183 -12.05 9.36 -10.73
C ILE A 183 -10.81 10.19 -11.05
N VAL A 184 -10.34 10.19 -12.30
CA VAL A 184 -9.04 10.78 -12.70
C VAL A 184 -9.12 11.84 -13.80
N GLY A 185 -10.30 12.08 -14.37
CA GLY A 185 -10.52 12.99 -15.50
C GLY A 185 -10.41 12.28 -16.86
N ASP A 186 -11.04 12.86 -17.88
CA ASP A 186 -11.19 12.26 -19.23
C ASP A 186 -9.86 11.94 -19.95
N ASN A 187 -8.79 12.66 -19.62
CA ASN A 187 -7.51 12.58 -20.33
C ASN A 187 -6.36 12.05 -19.44
N PHE A 188 -6.68 11.30 -18.40
CA PHE A 188 -5.67 10.79 -17.48
C PHE A 188 -4.66 9.86 -18.17
N ARG A 189 -3.38 10.10 -17.91
CA ARG A 189 -2.25 9.22 -18.25
C ARG A 189 -1.33 9.09 -17.05
N PHE A 190 -0.63 7.96 -17.00
CA PHE A 190 0.38 7.67 -15.97
C PHE A 190 1.72 8.38 -16.21
N GLU A 191 1.91 9.00 -17.38
CA GLU A 191 3.11 9.76 -17.76
C GLU A 191 3.33 11.00 -16.89
#